data_AF-A0A1F8NE75-F1
#
_entry.id   AF-A0A1F8NE75-F1
#
_cell.length_a   1.000
_cell.length_b   1.000
_cell.length_c   1.000
_cell.angle_alpha   90.00
_cell.angle_beta   90.00
_cell.angle_gamma   90.00
#
_symmetry.space_group_name_H-M   'P 1'
#
loop_
_entity.id
_entity.type
_entity.pdbx_description
1 polymer ?
#
loop_
_entity_poly.entity_id
_entity_poly.type
_entity_poly.pdbx_seq_one_letter_code
_entity_poly.pdbx_strand_id
1 'polypeptide(L)' 'MPATVVVDIDVHDPEGYEEYKRLTPPAVAACGGMYLVRGGKLEVLEGEWAPSRLVILEFPGSIV' A
#
# COMPACT_ATOMS: atom_id res chain seq x y z
N MET A 1 11.58 -5.17 15.38
CA MET A 1 10.42 -5.92 14.82
C MET A 1 9.93 -5.17 13.59
N PRO A 2 9.60 -5.82 12.46
CA PRO A 2 9.10 -5.11 11.27
C PRO A 2 7.78 -4.39 11.53
N ALA A 3 7.52 -3.31 10.79
CA ALA A 3 6.29 -2.54 10.85
C ALA A 3 5.50 -2.68 9.54
N THR A 4 4.22 -3.02 9.65
CA THR A 4 3.32 -3.20 8.49
C THR A 4 2.39 -2.01 8.35
N VAL A 5 2.32 -1.45 7.14
CA VAL A 5 1.38 -0.39 6.78
C VAL A 5 0.33 -0.96 5.84
N VAL A 6 -0.95 -0.84 6.22
CA VAL A 6 -2.10 -1.26 5.41
C VAL A 6 -2.81 0.00 4.93
N VAL A 7 -2.97 0.12 3.62
CA VAL A 7 -3.58 1.28 2.98
C VAL A 7 -4.79 0.82 2.18
N ASP A 8 -5.96 1.27 2.61
CA ASP A 8 -7.20 1.26 1.84
C ASP A 8 -7.25 2.54 0.99
N ILE A 9 -7.44 2.39 -0.32
CA ILE A 9 -7.40 3.49 -1.27
C ILE A 9 -8.70 3.51 -2.07
N ASP A 10 -9.41 4.64 -1.97
CA ASP A 10 -10.41 5.04 -2.95
C ASP A 10 -9.84 6.15 -3.84
N VAL A 11 -9.93 5.96 -5.16
CA VAL A 11 -9.30 6.84 -6.15
C VAL A 11 -10.36 7.75 -6.75
N HIS A 12 -10.34 9.02 -6.35
CA HIS A 12 -11.28 10.03 -6.88
C HIS A 12 -10.73 10.81 -8.08
N ASP A 13 -9.41 10.85 -8.26
CA ASP A 13 -8.71 11.47 -9.41
C ASP A 13 -7.73 10.45 -10.02
N PRO A 14 -8.12 9.77 -11.10
CA PRO A 14 -7.26 8.77 -11.75
C PRO A 14 -5.95 9.36 -12.30
N GLU A 15 -5.96 10.58 -12.84
CA GLU A 15 -4.78 11.18 -13.48
C GLU A 15 -3.74 11.57 -12.43
N GLY A 16 -4.16 12.25 -11.36
CA GLY A 16 -3.30 12.54 -10.21
C GLY A 16 -2.80 11.27 -9.52
N TYR A 17 -3.61 10.22 -9.48
CA TYR A 17 -3.20 8.94 -8.88
C TYR A 17 -2.11 8.22 -9.69
N GLU A 18 -2.11 8.31 -11.02
CA GLU A 18 -1.02 7.76 -11.83
C GLU A 18 0.32 8.45 -11.58
N GLU A 19 0.31 9.77 -11.37
CA GLU A 19 1.50 10.51 -10.96
C GLU A 19 2.00 10.04 -9.59
N TYR A 20 1.11 10.00 -8.60
CA TYR A 20 1.42 9.49 -7.26
C TYR A 20 2.01 8.08 -7.32
N LYS A 21 1.36 7.15 -8.02
CA LYS A 21 1.79 5.74 -8.19
C LYS A 21 3.19 5.62 -8.80
N ARG A 22 3.60 6.56 -9.65
CA ARG A 22 4.94 6.56 -10.25
C ARG A 22 6.00 7.00 -9.23
N LEU A 23 5.67 7.96 -8.37
CA LEU A 23 6.58 8.53 -7.38
C LEU A 23 6.67 7.69 -6.09
N THR A 24 5.64 6.92 -5.72
CA THR A 24 5.63 6.17 -4.45
C THR A 24 6.71 5.09 -4.34
N PRO A 25 6.97 4.24 -5.36
CA PRO A 25 7.96 3.16 -5.24
C PRO A 25 9.36 3.61 -4.84
N PRO A 26 9.98 4.63 -5.48
CA PRO A 26 11.31 5.08 -5.06
C PRO A 26 11.30 5.67 -3.64
N ALA A 27 10.22 6.36 -3.23
CA ALA A 27 10.09 6.87 -1.87
C ALA A 27 10.01 5.75 -0.82
N VAL A 28 9.21 4.72 -1.08
CA VAL A 28 9.10 3.54 -0.19
C VAL A 28 10.44 2.82 -0.08
N ALA A 29 11.12 2.60 -1.20
CA ALA A 29 12.43 1.95 -1.22
C ALA A 29 13.50 2.76 -0.49
N ALA A 30 13.48 4.11 -0.60
CA ALA A 30 14.41 4.99 0.10
C ALA A 30 14.31 4.87 1.63
N CYS A 31 13.13 4.49 2.15
CA CYS A 31 12.90 4.22 3.57
C CYS A 31 13.09 2.74 3.94
N GLY A 32 13.62 1.91 3.05
CA GLY A 32 13.80 0.46 3.28
C GLY A 32 12.50 -0.34 3.21
N GLY A 33 11.40 0.26 2.75
CA GLY A 33 10.11 -0.41 2.64
C GLY A 33 10.01 -1.33 1.44
N MET A 34 9.16 -2.34 1.56
CA MET A 34 8.81 -3.27 0.50
C MET A 34 7.31 -3.42 0.35
N TYR A 35 6.85 -3.65 -0.89
CA TYR A 35 5.44 -3.93 -1.18
C TYR A 35 5.17 -5.43 -1.01
N LEU A 36 4.26 -5.77 -0.10
CA LEU A 36 3.71 -7.12 0.02
C LEU A 36 2.48 -7.29 -0.87
N VAL A 37 1.64 -6.26 -0.95
CA VAL A 37 0.46 -6.20 -1.83
C VAL A 37 0.39 -4.82 -2.47
N ARG A 38 0.07 -4.73 -3.77
CA ARG A 38 -0.01 -3.45 -4.50
C ARG A 38 -1.23 -3.35 -5.42
N GLY A 39 -2.41 -3.59 -4.85
CA GLY A 39 -3.70 -3.52 -5.56
C GLY A 39 -3.92 -4.66 -6.54
N GLY A 40 -3.72 -5.89 -6.08
CA GLY A 40 -4.08 -7.11 -6.79
C GLY A 40 -5.57 -7.46 -6.65
N LYS A 41 -5.97 -8.64 -7.14
CA LYS A 41 -7.33 -9.16 -6.97
C LYS A 41 -7.64 -9.31 -5.48
N LEU A 42 -8.79 -8.80 -5.06
CA LEU A 42 -9.29 -8.90 -3.70
C LEU A 42 -10.57 -9.75 -3.68
N GLU A 43 -10.69 -10.59 -2.65
CA GLU A 43 -11.87 -11.39 -2.37
C GLU A 43 -12.18 -11.25 -0.88
N VAL A 44 -13.40 -10.80 -0.56
CA VAL A 44 -13.86 -10.66 0.83
C VAL A 44 -14.38 -12.01 1.28
N LEU A 45 -13.65 -12.65 2.20
CA LEU A 45 -14.06 -13.93 2.76
C LEU A 45 -15.14 -13.77 3.84
N GLU A 46 -15.03 -12.72 4.66
CA GLU A 46 -15.95 -12.40 5.75
C GLU A 46 -16.03 -10.88 5.99
N GLY A 47 -17.18 -10.40 6.48
CA GLY A 47 -17.41 -8.99 6.80
C GLY A 47 -17.82 -8.11 5.61
N GLU A 48 -17.98 -6.81 5.88
CA GLU A 48 -18.46 -5.83 4.88
C GLU A 48 -17.34 -4.91 4.34
N TRP A 49 -16.13 -4.98 4.91
CA TRP A 49 -15.02 -4.16 4.45
C TRP A 49 -14.50 -4.67 3.10
N ALA A 50 -14.86 -3.95 2.04
CA ALA A 50 -14.55 -4.30 0.66
C ALA A 50 -13.79 -3.16 -0.03
N PRO A 51 -12.49 -2.99 0.28
CA PRO A 51 -11.70 -1.89 -0.27
C PRO A 51 -11.52 -2.04 -1.79
N SER A 52 -11.71 -0.95 -2.53
CA SER A 52 -11.54 -0.91 -4.00
C SER A 52 -10.10 -1.22 -4.41
N ARG A 53 -9.13 -0.83 -3.56
CA ARG A 53 -7.71 -1.07 -3.78
C ARG A 53 -6.98 -1.14 -2.45
N LEU A 54 -6.30 -2.26 -2.20
CA LEU A 54 -5.51 -2.45 -1.00
C LEU A 54 -4.01 -2.48 -1.32
N VAL A 55 -3.22 -1.75 -0.54
CA VAL A 55 -1.75 -1.79 -0.58
C VAL A 55 -1.24 -2.17 0.81
N ILE A 56 -0.29 -3.10 0.85
CA ILE A 56 0.36 -3.52 2.09
C ILE A 56 1.87 -3.35 1.91
N LEU A 57 2.47 -2.60 2.83
CA LEU A 57 3.92 -2.36 2.88
C LEU A 57 4.49 -2.96 4.16
N GLU A 58 5.73 -3.43 4.09
CA GLU A 58 6.53 -3.75 5.27
C GLU A 58 7.78 -2.86 5.30
N PHE A 59 8.07 -2.32 6.46
CA PHE A 59 9.29 -1.55 6.73
C PHE A 59 10.10 -2.23 7.82
N PRO A 60 11.43 -2.11 7.79
CA PRO A 60 12.26 -2.49 8.91
C PRO A 60 11.85 -1.65 10.14
N GLY A 61 11.64 -2.31 11.28
CA GLY A 61 11.44 -1.56 12.52
C GLY A 61 12.72 -0.87 12.95
N SER A 62 12.59 0.16 13.79
CA SER A 62 13.74 0.73 14.47
C SER A 62 14.45 -0.34 15.31
N ILE A 63 15.77 -0.40 15.19
CA ILE A 63 16.62 -0.94 16.24
C ILE A 63 16.69 0.18 17.27
N VAL A 64 15.98 0.01 18.38
CA VAL A 64 16.24 0.78 19.60
C VAL A 64 17.45 0.16 20.29
#